data_AF-A0A914XXY9-F1
#
_entry.id   AF-A0A914XXY9-F1
#
_cell.length_a   1.000
_cell.length_b   1.000
_cell.length_c   1.000
_cell.angle_alpha   90.00
_cell.angle_beta   90.00
_cell.angle_gamma   90.00
#
_symmetry.space_group_name_H-M   'P 1'
#
loop_
_entity.id
_entity.type
_entity.pdbx_description
1 polymer ?
#
loop_
_entity_poly.entity_id
_entity_poly.type
_entity_poly.pdbx_seq_one_letter_code
_entity_poly.pdbx_strand_id
1 'polypeptide(L)'
;MLTPVLRIGDCAGGHRMENRGKNRDVMVVPPDHARPYLQTLHGESKDYTYINAVEVDGFTRKAEFIVTEWPKQHTIDSFWTLIFDHSCHTVVNLTNQQNSKMYPPVYSQ
;
A
#
# COMPACT_ATOMS: atom_id res chain seq x y z
N MET A 1 -4.77 16.53 -16.69
CA MET A 1 -4.57 15.34 -17.54
C MET A 1 -5.26 14.19 -16.82
N LEU A 2 -6.28 13.56 -17.42
CA LEU A 2 -6.94 12.40 -16.79
C LEU A 2 -5.98 11.21 -16.90
N THR A 3 -5.77 10.49 -15.80
CA THR A 3 -4.99 9.26 -15.79
C THR A 3 -5.66 8.24 -16.73
N PRO A 4 -4.92 7.60 -17.65
CA PRO A 4 -5.49 6.60 -18.55
C PRO A 4 -6.03 5.41 -17.74
N VAL A 5 -7.03 4.72 -18.29
CA VAL A 5 -7.58 3.50 -17.69
C VAL A 5 -6.46 2.46 -17.60
N LEU A 6 -6.23 1.96 -16.39
CA LEU A 6 -5.22 0.93 -16.13
C LEU A 6 -5.61 -0.39 -16.82
N ARG A 7 -4.64 -1.03 -17.45
CA ARG A 7 -4.76 -2.36 -18.03
C ARG A 7 -4.33 -3.39 -16.99
N ILE A 8 -4.77 -4.64 -17.14
CA ILE A 8 -4.38 -5.74 -16.25
C ILE A 8 -2.85 -5.89 -16.17
N GLY A 9 -2.14 -5.68 -17.29
CA GLY A 9 -0.68 -5.73 -17.34
C GLY A 9 0.02 -4.65 -16.52
N ASP A 10 -0.65 -3.53 -16.25
CA ASP A 10 -0.10 -2.43 -15.47
C ASP A 10 -0.10 -2.76 -13.96
N CYS A 11 -0.87 -3.75 -13.52
CA CYS A 11 -0.97 -4.19 -12.11
C CYS A 11 -0.36 -5.59 -11.88
N ALA A 12 0.51 -6.05 -12.79
CA ALA A 12 1.01 -7.42 -12.79
C ALA A 12 1.71 -7.80 -11.48
N GLY A 13 2.48 -6.88 -10.88
CA GLY A 13 3.20 -7.11 -9.63
C GLY A 13 2.31 -7.50 -8.45
N GLY A 14 1.13 -6.89 -8.33
CA GLY A 14 0.18 -7.22 -7.27
C GLY A 14 -0.62 -8.50 -7.51
N HIS A 15 -0.66 -8.99 -8.76
CA HIS A 15 -1.28 -10.27 -9.12
C HIS A 15 -0.34 -11.48 -9.04
N ARG A 16 0.93 -11.29 -8.67
CA ARG A 16 1.88 -12.38 -8.44
C ARG A 16 1.42 -13.25 -7.26
N MET A 17 1.68 -14.55 -7.32
CA MET A 17 1.14 -15.52 -6.34
C MET A 17 1.53 -15.15 -4.90
N GLU A 18 2.76 -14.69 -4.71
CA GLU A 18 3.33 -14.21 -3.44
C GLU A 18 2.68 -12.92 -2.89
N ASN A 19 2.00 -12.14 -3.74
CA ASN A 19 1.42 -10.84 -3.39
C ASN A 19 -0.10 -10.84 -3.29
N ARG A 20 -0.80 -11.77 -3.96
CA ARG A 20 -2.27 -11.86 -3.95
C ARG A 20 -2.86 -11.85 -2.54
N GLY A 21 -2.23 -12.55 -1.60
CA GLY A 21 -2.69 -12.63 -0.21
C GLY A 21 -2.57 -11.31 0.57
N LYS A 22 -1.76 -10.36 0.09
CA LYS A 22 -1.51 -9.05 0.71
C LYS A 22 -2.54 -8.00 0.29
N ASN A 23 -3.36 -8.28 -0.72
CA ASN A 23 -4.46 -7.41 -1.13
C ASN A 23 -5.74 -7.75 -0.37
N ARG A 24 -6.56 -6.76 -0.05
CA ARG A 24 -7.89 -6.98 0.51
C ARG A 24 -8.91 -7.42 -0.53
N ASP A 25 -8.83 -6.86 -1.74
CA ASP A 25 -9.65 -7.21 -2.90
C ASP A 25 -8.74 -7.48 -4.11
N VAL A 26 -8.98 -8.57 -4.82
CA VAL A 26 -8.22 -8.93 -6.03
C VAL A 26 -8.48 -7.98 -7.19
N MET A 27 -9.59 -7.24 -7.16
CA MET A 27 -9.95 -6.25 -8.17
C MET A 27 -9.37 -4.87 -7.88
N VAL A 28 -8.82 -4.65 -6.67
CA VAL A 28 -8.25 -3.37 -6.23
C VAL A 28 -6.75 -3.56 -5.96
N VAL A 29 -5.97 -3.46 -7.04
CA VAL A 29 -4.53 -3.74 -7.05
C VAL A 29 -3.78 -2.54 -7.63
N PRO A 30 -2.67 -2.10 -7.02
CA PRO A 30 -2.00 -0.87 -7.44
C PRO A 30 -1.29 -1.10 -8.78
N PRO A 31 -1.24 -0.08 -9.66
CA PRO A 31 -0.39 -0.15 -10.83
C PRO A 31 1.08 -0.11 -10.44
N ASP A 32 1.88 -0.93 -11.10
CA ASP A 32 3.30 -1.16 -10.80
C ASP A 32 4.13 0.12 -10.88
N HIS A 33 3.76 1.06 -11.75
CA HIS A 33 4.49 2.32 -11.94
C HIS A 33 4.24 3.36 -10.84
N ALA A 34 3.18 3.23 -10.05
CA ALA A 34 2.83 4.18 -8.98
C ALA A 34 2.96 3.55 -7.58
N ARG A 35 3.43 2.30 -7.50
CA ARG A 35 3.50 1.55 -6.24
C ARG A 35 4.79 1.92 -5.47
N PRO A 36 4.70 2.26 -4.17
CA PRO A 36 5.89 2.43 -3.33
C PRO A 36 6.61 1.10 -3.08
N TYR A 37 7.91 1.16 -2.84
CA TYR A 37 8.76 -0.01 -2.57
C TYR A 37 9.22 -0.01 -1.12
N LEU A 38 9.03 -1.14 -0.42
CA LEU A 38 9.55 -1.31 0.94
C LEU A 38 11.03 -1.69 0.88
N GLN A 39 11.89 -0.81 1.37
CA GLN A 39 13.35 -0.91 1.35
C GLN A 39 13.92 -1.45 2.66
N THR A 40 13.36 -1.11 3.81
CA THR A 40 13.93 -1.56 5.11
C THR A 40 13.87 -3.08 5.28
N LEU A 41 12.95 -3.77 4.59
CA LEU A 41 12.82 -5.23 4.64
C LEU A 41 13.68 -5.97 3.59
N HIS A 42 14.56 -5.27 2.84
CA HIS A 42 15.27 -5.82 1.68
C HIS A 42 16.30 -6.93 1.98
N GLY A 43 16.41 -7.39 3.24
CA GLY A 43 17.33 -8.46 3.66
C GLY A 43 16.66 -9.79 4.04
N GLU A 44 15.34 -9.82 4.32
CA GLU A 44 14.70 -11.01 4.90
C GLU A 44 13.98 -11.90 3.87
N SER A 45 13.54 -11.34 2.74
CA SER A 45 13.15 -12.05 1.50
C SER A 45 12.76 -11.03 0.42
N LYS A 46 12.80 -11.42 -0.88
CA LYS A 46 12.27 -10.59 -1.98
C LYS A 46 10.76 -10.33 -1.87
N ASP A 47 10.06 -11.14 -1.06
CA ASP A 47 8.61 -11.12 -0.92
C ASP A 47 8.14 -9.92 -0.09
N TYR A 48 9.00 -9.22 0.64
CA TYR A 48 8.60 -8.10 1.50
C TYR A 48 8.55 -6.74 0.82
N THR A 49 8.89 -6.62 -0.46
CA THR A 49 8.90 -5.33 -1.17
C THR A 49 7.52 -4.85 -1.62
N TYR A 50 6.47 -5.65 -1.41
CA TYR A 50 5.11 -5.38 -1.88
C TYR A 50 4.18 -4.94 -0.76
N ILE A 51 3.47 -3.83 -1.01
CA ILE A 51 2.30 -3.37 -0.27
C ILE A 51 1.25 -2.85 -1.26
N ASN A 52 -0.03 -3.03 -0.92
CA ASN A 52 -1.14 -2.47 -1.70
C ASN A 52 -1.32 -0.97 -1.40
N ALA A 53 -0.46 -0.17 -2.03
CA ALA A 53 -0.46 1.28 -1.91
C ALA A 53 -0.06 1.94 -3.24
N VAL A 54 -0.36 3.23 -3.38
CA VAL A 54 0.05 4.07 -4.51
C VAL A 54 0.55 5.42 -4.03
N GLU A 55 1.60 5.93 -4.66
CA GLU A 55 2.02 7.31 -4.56
C GLU A 55 1.11 8.19 -5.44
N VAL A 56 0.64 9.30 -4.87
CA VAL A 56 -0.30 10.21 -5.51
C VAL A 56 0.28 11.62 -5.46
N ASP A 57 0.25 12.28 -6.61
CA ASP A 57 0.63 13.68 -6.72
C ASP A 57 -0.36 14.57 -5.98
N GLY A 58 0.16 15.57 -5.28
CA GLY A 58 -0.67 16.66 -4.79
C GLY A 58 -0.76 17.79 -5.79
N PHE A 59 -1.27 18.94 -5.34
CA PHE A 59 -1.50 20.07 -6.23
C PHE A 59 -0.18 20.69 -6.73
N THR A 60 0.84 20.74 -5.88
CA THR A 60 2.14 21.39 -6.18
C THR A 60 3.33 20.45 -6.13
N ARG A 61 3.20 19.25 -5.53
CA ARG A 61 4.31 18.32 -5.34
C ARG A 61 3.98 16.94 -5.91
N LYS A 62 4.95 16.34 -6.60
CA LYS A 62 4.88 14.94 -7.04
C LYS A 62 5.01 14.01 -5.84
N ALA A 63 4.33 12.85 -5.88
CA ALA A 63 4.36 11.84 -4.82
C ALA A 63 4.13 12.43 -3.41
N GLU A 64 3.19 13.36 -3.29
CA GLU A 64 2.93 14.09 -2.04
C GLU A 64 2.17 13.23 -1.03
N PHE A 65 1.32 12.33 -1.52
CA PHE A 65 0.49 11.46 -0.70
C PHE A 65 0.77 10.00 -1.02
N ILE A 66 0.58 9.15 -0.03
CA ILE A 66 0.49 7.71 -0.23
C ILE A 66 -0.91 7.28 0.16
N VAL A 67 -1.60 6.63 -0.78
CA VAL A 67 -2.92 6.05 -0.56
C VAL A 67 -2.76 4.54 -0.45
N THR A 68 -3.24 3.95 0.64
CA THR A 68 -3.15 2.52 0.92
C THR A 68 -4.49 1.99 1.41
N GLU A 69 -4.73 0.68 1.21
CA GLU A 69 -5.78 -0.01 1.94
C GLU A 69 -5.47 -0.05 3.44
N TRP A 70 -6.49 -0.29 4.27
CA TRP A 70 -6.26 -0.57 5.68
C TRP A 70 -5.54 -1.92 5.85
N PRO A 71 -4.47 -1.99 6.66
CA PRO A 71 -3.64 -3.18 6.75
C PRO A 71 -4.44 -4.41 7.18
N LYS A 72 -4.10 -5.55 6.60
CA LYS A 72 -4.52 -6.87 7.07
C LYS A 72 -3.65 -7.27 8.25
N GLN A 73 -4.09 -8.26 9.04
CA GLN A 73 -3.35 -8.71 10.22
C GLN A 73 -1.88 -9.06 9.90
N HIS A 74 -1.62 -9.71 8.76
CA HIS A 74 -0.28 -10.12 8.33
C HIS A 74 0.46 -9.07 7.47
N THR A 75 -0.08 -7.86 7.32
CA THR A 75 0.55 -6.76 6.58
C THR A 75 0.73 -5.49 7.44
N ILE A 76 0.51 -5.58 8.76
CA ILE A 76 0.71 -4.46 9.69
C ILE A 76 2.17 -3.99 9.67
N ASP A 77 3.12 -4.93 9.67
CA ASP A 77 4.55 -4.60 9.66
C ASP A 77 4.92 -3.88 8.36
N SER A 78 4.44 -4.36 7.22
CA SER A 78 4.62 -3.69 5.92
C SER A 78 4.04 -2.27 5.90
N PHE A 79 2.92 -2.03 6.59
CA PHE A 79 2.33 -0.70 6.72
C PHE A 79 3.23 0.25 7.54
N TRP A 80 3.82 -0.22 8.64
CA TRP A 80 4.77 0.59 9.41
C TRP A 80 6.09 0.79 8.67
N THR A 81 6.58 -0.22 7.94
CA THR A 81 7.72 -0.08 7.04
C THR A 81 7.46 0.98 5.98
N LEU A 82 6.27 1.01 5.37
CA LEU A 82 5.89 2.04 4.40
C LEU A 82 5.99 3.45 5.01
N ILE A 83 5.44 3.63 6.21
CA ILE A 83 5.48 4.91 6.94
C ILE A 83 6.93 5.35 7.20
N PHE A 84 7.76 4.41 7.66
CA PHE A 84 9.16 4.67 7.98
C PHE A 84 9.97 5.01 6.72
N ASP A 85 9.92 4.14 5.71
CA ASP A 85 10.71 4.26 4.47
C ASP A 85 10.37 5.54 3.70
N HIS A 86 9.09 5.96 3.71
CA HIS A 86 8.64 7.16 3.01
C HIS A 86 8.59 8.40 3.92
N SER A 87 9.10 8.32 5.15
CA SER A 87 9.13 9.45 6.10
C SER A 87 7.76 10.11 6.29
N CYS A 88 6.71 9.29 6.42
CA CYS A 88 5.34 9.77 6.61
C CYS A 88 5.17 10.28 8.05
N HIS A 89 4.84 11.57 8.20
CA HIS A 89 4.66 12.21 9.51
C HIS A 89 3.19 12.25 9.97
N THR A 90 2.25 11.93 9.10
CA THR A 90 0.82 12.02 9.39
C THR A 90 0.07 10.90 8.68
N VAL A 91 -0.79 10.22 9.44
CA VAL A 91 -1.69 9.18 8.92
C VAL A 91 -3.12 9.66 9.09
N VAL A 92 -3.86 9.72 7.98
CA VAL A 92 -5.28 10.09 7.98
C VAL A 92 -6.11 8.85 7.71
N ASN A 93 -6.94 8.46 8.68
CA ASN A 93 -7.87 7.35 8.52
C ASN A 93 -9.23 7.85 8.04
N LEU A 94 -9.63 7.44 6.83
CA LEU A 94 -10.93 7.79 6.22
C LEU A 94 -12.00 6.71 6.41
N THR A 95 -11.71 5.64 7.16
CA THR A 95 -12.63 4.52 7.34
C THR A 95 -13.60 4.76 8.51
N ASN A 96 -14.84 4.32 8.34
CA ASN A 96 -15.87 4.35 9.38
C ASN A 96 -15.98 2.94 10.00
N GLN A 97 -15.15 2.63 11.00
CA GLN A 97 -14.94 1.25 11.44
C GLN A 97 -15.93 0.78 12.50
N GLN A 98 -16.73 -0.23 12.15
CA GLN A 98 -17.60 -0.95 13.10
C GLN A 98 -17.13 -2.40 13.39
N ASN A 99 -16.15 -2.95 12.66
CA ASN A 99 -15.75 -4.37 12.74
C ASN A 99 -14.23 -4.58 12.88
N SER A 100 -13.78 -4.85 14.11
CA SER A 100 -12.36 -4.94 14.49
C SER A 100 -11.60 -6.15 13.91
N LYS A 101 -12.29 -7.24 13.55
CA LYS A 101 -11.62 -8.43 12.97
C LYS A 101 -11.11 -8.21 11.55
N MET A 102 -11.81 -7.37 10.77
CA MET A 102 -11.44 -7.09 9.38
C MET A 102 -10.44 -5.94 9.30
N TYR A 103 -10.46 -5.06 10.30
CA TYR A 103 -9.64 -3.87 10.41
C TYR A 103 -8.90 -3.88 11.75
N PRO A 104 -7.73 -4.53 11.82
CA PRO A 104 -6.97 -4.59 13.06
C PRO A 104 -6.58 -3.17 13.50
N PRO A 105 -6.53 -2.90 14.81
CA PRO A 105 -6.06 -1.62 15.30
C PRO A 105 -4.59 -1.42 14.91
N VAL A 106 -4.30 -0.28 14.28
CA VAL A 106 -2.94 0.24 14.19
C VAL A 106 -2.76 1.24 15.33
N TYR A 107 -2.02 0.84 16.34
CA TYR A 107 -1.68 1.72 17.45
C TYR A 107 -0.62 2.71 16.98
N SER A 108 -0.89 4.02 17.12
CA SER A 108 0.15 5.03 16.94
C SER A 108 1.27 4.77 17.96
N GLN A 109 2.49 4.57 17.47
CA GLN A 109 3.68 4.66 18.31
C GLN A 109 4.00 6.11 18.62
#